data_AF-A0A9W4XBX0-F1
#
_entry.id   AF-A0A9W4XBX0-F1
#
_cell.length_a   1.000
_cell.length_b   1.000
_cell.length_c   1.000
_cell.angle_alpha   90.00
_cell.angle_beta   90.00
_cell.angle_gamma   90.00
#
_symmetry.space_group_name_H-M   'P 1'
#
loop_
_entity.id
_entity.type
_entity.pdbx_description
1 polymer ?
#
loop_
_entity_poly.entity_id
_entity_poly.type
_entity_poly.pdbx_seq_one_letter_code
_entity_poly.pdbx_strand_id
1 'polypeptide(L)'
;REATITDTPKDYEKLYKKCWDQEPKQRPIITEILEEFSMMKFINKPIKNPKTRELYTIMEYANGGNLQIYLENNFEKLTWNDKKQLAYQIADG
;
A
#
# COMPACT_ATOMS: atom_id res chain seq x y z
N ARG A 1 -6.85 -11.90 -10.71
CA ARG A 1 -7.71 -10.84 -10.15
C ARG A 1 -8.11 -11.27 -8.76
N GLU A 2 -8.07 -10.38 -7.78
CA GLU A 2 -8.49 -10.68 -6.41
C GLU A 2 -9.98 -11.03 -6.36
N ALA A 3 -10.34 -11.98 -5.50
CA ALA A 3 -11.73 -12.30 -5.22
C ALA A 3 -12.31 -11.20 -4.31
N THR A 4 -13.53 -10.75 -4.59
CA THR A 4 -14.22 -9.80 -3.70
C THR A 4 -14.49 -10.48 -2.37
N ILE A 5 -13.97 -9.93 -1.27
CA ILE A 5 -14.28 -10.39 0.08
C ILE A 5 -15.61 -9.78 0.50
N THR A 6 -16.48 -10.59 1.09
CA THR A 6 -17.75 -10.13 1.68
C THR A 6 -17.48 -8.97 2.65
N ASP A 7 -18.34 -7.95 2.64
CA ASP A 7 -18.23 -6.71 3.44
C ASP A 7 -17.13 -5.70 3.03
N THR A 8 -16.41 -5.95 1.93
CA THR A 8 -15.54 -4.91 1.35
C THR A 8 -16.37 -3.66 0.99
N PRO A 9 -15.99 -2.45 1.44
CA PRO A 9 -16.65 -1.21 1.02
C PRO A 9 -16.70 -1.09 -0.50
N LYS A 10 -17.88 -0.80 -1.04
CA LYS A 10 -18.12 -0.76 -2.50
C LYS A 10 -17.19 0.21 -3.23
N ASP A 11 -16.85 1.32 -2.59
CA ASP A 11 -15.99 2.35 -3.17
C ASP A 11 -14.53 1.88 -3.23
N TYR A 12 -14.06 1.17 -2.20
CA TYR A 12 -12.76 0.52 -2.22
C TYR A 12 -12.71 -0.59 -3.29
N GLU A 13 -13.79 -1.36 -3.42
CA GLU A 13 -13.93 -2.39 -4.45
C GLU A 13 -13.74 -1.82 -5.86
N LYS A 14 -14.38 -0.69 -6.12
CA LYS A 14 -14.31 0.03 -7.38
C LYS A 14 -12.92 0.59 -7.64
N LEU A 15 -12.29 1.17 -6.61
CA LEU A 15 -10.96 1.77 -6.70
C LEU A 15 -9.90 0.73 -7.09
N TYR A 16 -9.81 -0.40 -6.37
CA TYR A 16 -8.80 -1.41 -6.69
C TYR A 16 -9.04 -2.04 -8.07
N LYS A 17 -10.30 -2.23 -8.49
CA LYS A 17 -10.63 -2.71 -9.84
C LYS A 17 -10.11 -1.76 -10.92
N LYS A 18 -10.18 -0.45 -10.69
CA LYS A 18 -9.65 0.58 -11.59
C LYS A 18 -8.11 0.57 -11.61
N CYS A 19 -7.46 0.35 -10.47
CA CYS A 19 -6.00 0.19 -10.39
C CYS A 19 -5.49 -1.02 -11.20
N TRP A 20 -6.27 -2.10 -11.27
CA TRP A 20 -5.96 -3.30 -12.05
C TRP A 20 -6.66 -3.35 -13.42
N ASP A 21 -7.01 -2.20 -14.01
CA ASP A 21 -7.52 -2.16 -15.38
C ASP A 21 -6.48 -2.73 -16.36
N GLN A 22 -6.96 -3.44 -17.38
CA GLN A 22 -6.08 -4.01 -18.42
C GLN A 22 -5.51 -2.92 -19.32
N GLU A 23 -6.26 -1.84 -19.55
CA GLU A 23 -5.81 -0.68 -20.30
C GLU A 23 -4.98 0.24 -19.38
N PRO A 24 -3.66 0.40 -19.61
CA PRO A 24 -2.80 1.20 -18.74
C PRO A 24 -3.25 2.65 -18.58
N LYS A 25 -3.87 3.23 -19.62
CA LYS A 25 -4.37 4.61 -19.61
C LYS A 25 -5.59 4.81 -18.69
N GLN A 26 -6.28 3.75 -18.32
CA GLN A 26 -7.45 3.81 -17.42
C GLN A 26 -7.06 3.70 -15.94
N ARG A 27 -5.81 3.33 -15.65
CA ARG A 27 -5.33 3.20 -14.28
C ARG A 27 -5.15 4.59 -13.68
N PRO A 28 -5.67 4.83 -12.47
CA PRO A 28 -5.54 6.10 -11.81
C PRO A 28 -4.09 6.35 -11.41
N ILE A 29 -3.70 7.63 -11.39
CA ILE A 29 -2.42 8.03 -10.82
C ILE A 29 -2.54 8.12 -9.29
N ILE A 30 -1.41 8.09 -8.60
CA ILE A 30 -1.38 8.02 -7.13
C ILE A 30 -2.15 9.17 -6.45
N THR A 31 -2.19 10.36 -7.05
CA THR A 31 -2.95 11.50 -6.50
C THR A 31 -4.45 11.23 -6.49
N GLU A 32 -5.00 10.62 -7.55
CA GLU A 32 -6.42 10.27 -7.63
C GLU A 32 -6.76 9.17 -6.61
N ILE A 33 -5.87 8.20 -6.41
CA ILE A 33 -6.04 7.14 -5.41
C ILE A 33 -6.12 7.75 -3.99
N LEU A 34 -5.26 8.72 -3.69
CA LEU A 34 -5.24 9.40 -2.40
C LEU A 34 -6.47 10.28 -2.18
N GLU A 35 -6.95 10.96 -3.23
CA GLU A 35 -8.21 11.71 -3.20
C GLU A 35 -9.40 10.79 -2.91
N GLU A 36 -9.47 9.63 -3.56
CA GLU A 36 -10.49 8.59 -3.33
C GLU A 36 -10.45 8.09 -1.87
N PHE A 37 -9.28 7.78 -1.33
CA PHE A 37 -9.14 7.38 0.09
C PHE A 37 -9.54 8.50 1.07
N SER A 38 -9.25 9.76 0.74
CA SER A 38 -9.69 10.92 1.51
C SER A 38 -11.21 11.08 1.48
N MET A 39 -11.83 10.93 0.30
CA MET A 39 -13.30 10.98 0.14
C MET A 39 -14.01 9.87 0.91
N MET A 40 -13.43 8.68 0.93
CA MET A 40 -13.92 7.55 1.71
C MET A 40 -13.66 7.70 3.23
N LYS A 41 -13.06 8.82 3.67
CA LYS A 41 -12.71 9.12 5.07
C LYS A 41 -11.80 8.08 5.72
N PHE A 42 -11.05 7.31 4.92
CA PHE A 42 -9.99 6.46 5.44
C PHE A 42 -8.82 7.29 5.97
N ILE A 43 -8.68 8.53 5.49
CA ILE A 43 -7.62 9.46 5.90
C ILE A 43 -8.27 10.61 6.67
N ASN A 44 -8.02 10.69 7.98
CA ASN A 44 -8.63 11.68 8.88
C ASN A 44 -7.88 13.03 8.96
N LYS A 45 -6.83 13.25 8.15
CA LYS A 45 -6.08 14.52 8.13
C LYS A 45 -5.93 15.07 6.71
N PRO A 46 -6.07 16.39 6.52
CA PRO A 46 -6.04 16.99 5.20
C PRO A 46 -4.64 16.85 4.59
N ILE A 47 -4.58 16.22 3.41
CA ILE A 47 -3.38 16.20 2.57
C ILE A 47 -3.23 17.62 2.02
N LYS A 48 -2.45 18.46 2.70
CA LYS A 48 -2.04 19.75 2.15
C LYS A 48 -0.61 19.64 1.67
N ASN A 49 -0.41 19.82 0.38
CA ASN A 49 0.86 20.35 -0.10
C ASN A 49 0.64 21.29 -1.29
N PRO A 50 0.99 22.59 -1.20
CA PRO A 50 0.89 23.50 -2.34
C PRO A 50 2.02 23.36 -3.36
N LYS A 51 3.10 22.59 -3.11
CA LYS A 51 4.27 22.53 -4.01
C LYS A 51 5.06 21.21 -4.11
N THR A 52 5.02 20.25 -3.17
CA THR A 52 6.00 19.12 -3.16
C THR A 52 5.42 17.71 -3.02
N ARG A 53 6.12 16.75 -3.64
CA ARG A 53 5.87 15.30 -3.73
C ARG A 53 6.11 14.57 -2.39
N GLU A 54 5.20 14.65 -1.43
CA GLU A 54 5.39 13.96 -0.14
C GLU A 54 4.26 12.98 0.16
N LEU A 55 4.49 11.74 -0.28
CA LEU A 55 3.78 10.49 0.02
C LEU A 55 4.06 9.94 1.44
N TYR A 56 4.62 10.76 2.34
CA TYR A 56 5.32 10.27 3.53
C TYR A 56 4.42 9.79 4.67
N THR A 57 3.15 10.21 4.75
CA THR A 57 2.35 9.97 5.96
C THR A 57 1.78 8.55 6.10
N ILE A 58 1.77 7.73 5.04
CA ILE A 58 1.31 6.32 5.12
C ILE A 58 2.47 5.34 5.42
N MET A 59 3.73 5.76 5.24
CA MET A 59 4.91 4.90 5.47
C MET A 59 5.53 5.02 6.88
N GLU A 60 5.17 6.02 7.68
CA GLU A 60 5.74 6.22 9.04
C GLU A 60 5.32 5.15 10.07
N TYR A 61 4.52 4.15 9.68
CA TYR A 61 4.19 2.98 10.50
C TYR A 61 5.28 1.87 10.49
N ALA A 62 6.35 2.00 9.71
CA ALA A 62 7.48 1.05 9.74
C ALA A 62 8.57 1.55 10.71
N ASN A 63 8.39 1.26 12.01
CA ASN A 63 9.28 1.66 13.10
C ASN A 63 10.63 0.90 13.08
N GLY A 64 11.48 1.13 12.06
CA GLY A 64 12.80 0.51 11.96
C GLY A 64 13.55 0.65 10.63
N GLY A 65 13.08 1.52 9.72
CA GLY A 65 13.47 1.47 8.30
C GLY A 65 12.55 0.52 7.54
N ASN A 66 12.35 0.77 6.24
CA ASN A 66 11.46 -0.07 5.46
C ASN A 66 12.02 -1.51 5.35
N LEU A 67 11.12 -2.49 5.24
CA LEU A 67 11.47 -3.91 5.11
C LEU A 67 12.50 -4.16 4.00
N GLN A 68 12.46 -3.35 2.94
CA GLN A 68 13.41 -3.41 1.84
C GLN A 68 14.86 -3.17 2.31
N ILE A 69 15.12 -2.11 3.09
CA ILE A 69 16.46 -1.83 3.65
C ILE A 69 16.92 -2.95 4.59
N TYR A 70 16.01 -3.49 5.41
CA TYR A 70 16.35 -4.61 6.29
C TYR A 70 16.75 -5.86 5.52
N LEU A 71 15.98 -6.20 4.47
CA LEU A 71 16.26 -7.33 3.60
C LEU A 71 17.56 -7.12 2.81
N GLU A 72 17.80 -5.94 2.27
CA GLU A 72 19.03 -5.61 1.52
C GLU A 72 20.29 -5.79 2.38
N ASN A 73 20.26 -5.36 3.65
CA ASN A 73 21.42 -5.45 4.55
C ASN A 73 21.63 -6.84 5.18
N ASN A 74 20.62 -7.70 5.19
CA ASN A 74 20.66 -8.99 5.88
C ASN A 74 20.40 -10.18 4.96
N PHE A 75 20.27 -9.98 3.65
CA PHE A 75 19.86 -11.03 2.71
C PHE A 75 20.74 -12.28 2.78
N GLU A 76 22.06 -12.08 2.93
CA GLU A 76 23.06 -13.15 3.02
C GLU A 76 23.08 -13.85 4.39
N LYS A 77 22.54 -13.20 5.43
CA LYS A 77 22.46 -13.72 6.79
C LYS A 77 21.13 -14.44 7.06
N LEU A 78 20.11 -14.15 6.28
CA LEU A 78 18.78 -14.73 6.42
C LEU A 78 18.75 -16.14 5.82
N THR A 79 18.40 -17.11 6.65
CA THR A 79 18.13 -18.47 6.20
C THR A 79 16.78 -18.54 5.48
N TRP A 80 16.54 -19.63 4.76
CA TRP A 80 15.24 -19.88 4.13
C TRP A 80 14.08 -19.88 5.13
N ASN A 81 14.33 -20.39 6.34
CA ASN A 81 13.31 -20.43 7.38
C ASN A 81 12.96 -19.01 7.88
N ASP A 82 13.94 -18.11 7.98
CA ASP A 82 13.71 -16.71 8.36
C ASP A 82 12.91 -15.97 7.28
N LYS A 83 13.23 -16.21 6.01
CA LYS A 83 12.48 -15.63 4.87
C LYS A 83 11.02 -16.11 4.87
N LYS A 84 10.79 -17.38 5.17
CA LYS A 84 9.45 -17.95 5.30
C LYS A 84 8.67 -17.35 6.48
N GLN A 85 9.32 -17.16 7.62
CA GLN A 85 8.69 -16.55 8.80
C GLN A 85 8.36 -15.07 8.58
N LEU A 86 9.26 -14.31 7.94
CA LEU A 86 8.98 -12.92 7.57
C LEU A 86 7.79 -12.82 6.61
N ALA A 87 7.73 -13.68 5.58
CA ALA A 87 6.60 -13.72 4.66
C ALA A 87 5.29 -14.08 5.37
N TYR A 88 5.34 -14.99 6.34
CA TYR A 88 4.18 -15.34 7.17
C TYR A 88 3.71 -14.13 7.99
N GLN A 89 4.61 -13.44 8.69
CA GLN A 89 4.28 -12.26 9.51
C GLN A 89 3.68 -11.11 8.69
N ILE A 90 4.17 -10.88 7.46
CA ILE A 90 3.63 -9.86 6.55
C ILE A 90 2.21 -10.25 6.07
N ALA A 91 1.98 -11.54 5.85
CA ALA A 91 0.68 -12.04 5.43
C ALA A 91 -0.36 -12.05 6.57
N ASP A 92 0.10 -12.15 7.82
CA ASP A 92 -0.75 -12.23 9.02
C ASP A 92 -1.18 -10.86 9.58
N GLY A 93 -0.50 -9.77 9.20
CA GLY A 93 -0.95 -8.37 9.41
C GLY A 93 -0.44 -7.69 10.67
#